data_AF-A0AA35G9C7-F1
#
_entry.id   AF-A0AA35G9C7-F1
#
_cell.length_a   1.000
_cell.length_b   1.000
_cell.length_c   1.000
_cell.angle_alpha   90.00
_cell.angle_beta   90.00
_cell.angle_gamma   90.00
#
_symmetry.space_group_name_H-M   'P 1'
#
loop_
_entity.id
_entity.type
_entity.pdbx_description
1 polymer ?
#
loop_
_entity_poly.entity_id
_entity_poly.type
_entity_poly.pdbx_seq_one_letter_code
_entity_poly.pdbx_strand_id
1 'polypeptide(L)'
;MLRKWMRHQRAILTGVGVLAAAAVIAVAAAASPAQATPAPADLPEYVGSAACMGCHPDEYASWSRTGHAQMLKPVFKPSDLPADPAKAPPELRAQLDRALYVVAGQRFIGRSPSGEYVYLGVVYDPAAKTYKPYARAGESWEKSCAGCHSVGWNPASGRFAEAGIGCESCHGPGRDHILGKGDRSKIVVSSSSDTCGACHVAGSMPDGTRWPVGWKPGMALTQTGFQVKAVDPKGPPPDPALHLRQYAPLQASAHATAVESLVASGHAQDSCYRCHSTEARLAAERGAKVNTAGLHDGITCVACHDPHASRHEAQLREEQNELCMDCHNGSIPAGQTARPGSVVHHPMAEMFKGVGAIGVPGESPSPHNAMGVTCASCHMTDGNHMFKVIKPAEVAGTNRKDSCVACHQTSIPEVRQAYLDMWQNTVKAKVAALEKQLAQADARLKARPGIAADLKAKVDVARTNVSFVKSDGSWGVHNFDYAVKVLGVAERNLNEFFAATR
;
A
#
# COMPACT_ATOMS: atom_id res chain seq x y z
N MET A 1 24.37 -24.80 -42.22
CA MET A 1 23.11 -25.59 -42.10
C MET A 1 22.28 -24.92 -41.01
N LEU A 2 21.08 -24.37 -41.15
CA LEU A 2 20.09 -24.25 -42.21
C LEU A 2 19.52 -22.81 -42.08
N ARG A 3 19.69 -21.98 -43.11
CA ARG A 3 18.81 -20.84 -43.43
C ARG A 3 17.90 -21.34 -44.55
N LYS A 4 16.58 -21.31 -44.34
CA LYS A 4 15.48 -21.44 -45.33
C LYS A 4 14.23 -21.60 -44.45
N TRP A 5 13.32 -20.63 -44.39
CA TRP A 5 12.15 -20.64 -45.26
C TRP A 5 11.51 -19.25 -45.25
N MET A 6 11.66 -18.53 -46.36
CA MET A 6 10.80 -17.41 -46.76
C MET A 6 10.74 -17.42 -48.29
N ARG A 7 9.54 -17.11 -48.81
CA ARG A 7 9.13 -16.89 -50.21
C ARG A 7 8.69 -18.13 -51.00
N HIS A 8 7.40 -18.16 -51.30
CA HIS A 8 6.76 -18.09 -52.64
C HIS A 8 5.24 -18.06 -52.33
N GLN A 9 4.36 -17.27 -52.95
CA GLN A 9 4.17 -16.96 -54.37
C GLN A 9 3.43 -15.61 -54.53
N ARG A 10 3.69 -14.94 -55.65
CA ARG A 10 2.85 -13.86 -56.22
C ARG A 10 2.52 -14.24 -57.67
N ALA A 11 1.38 -13.72 -58.12
CA ALA A 11 0.90 -13.52 -59.49
C ALA A 11 0.21 -14.70 -60.19
N ILE A 12 -0.83 -14.54 -61.02
CA ILE A 12 -1.71 -13.46 -61.51
C ILE A 12 -2.87 -14.22 -62.22
N LEU A 13 -4.10 -13.71 -62.23
CA LEU A 13 -4.98 -13.72 -63.42
C LEU A 13 -6.18 -12.76 -63.23
N THR A 14 -6.23 -11.76 -64.10
CA THR A 14 -7.33 -10.86 -64.50
C THR A 14 -8.51 -11.65 -65.10
N GLY A 15 -9.78 -11.26 -65.15
CA GLY A 15 -10.52 -10.03 -64.84
C GLY A 15 -12.02 -10.25 -65.16
N VAL A 16 -12.81 -9.17 -65.14
CA VAL A 16 -14.28 -9.07 -65.45
C VAL A 16 -15.18 -9.63 -64.34
N GLY A 17 -16.16 -8.94 -63.75
CA GLY A 17 -16.83 -7.66 -63.94
C GLY A 17 -18.21 -7.75 -63.25
N VAL A 18 -18.78 -6.60 -62.88
CA VAL A 18 -20.23 -6.36 -62.61
C VAL A 18 -20.77 -6.62 -61.19
N LEU A 19 -21.05 -5.50 -60.51
CA LEU A 19 -22.18 -5.15 -59.63
C LEU A 19 -22.66 -6.17 -58.56
N ALA A 20 -22.38 -5.86 -57.30
CA ALA A 20 -23.37 -5.95 -56.21
C ALA A 20 -22.92 -5.10 -55.02
N ALA A 21 -23.45 -3.88 -54.91
CA ALA A 21 -23.42 -3.10 -53.67
C ALA A 21 -24.35 -3.79 -52.67
N ALA A 22 -23.83 -4.71 -51.87
CA ALA A 22 -24.53 -5.24 -50.71
C ALA A 22 -24.25 -4.32 -49.52
N ALA A 23 -25.30 -3.59 -49.11
CA ALA A 23 -25.32 -2.78 -47.91
C ALA A 23 -24.98 -3.64 -46.69
N VAL A 24 -23.78 -3.46 -46.14
CA VAL A 24 -23.48 -3.87 -44.76
C VAL A 24 -24.12 -2.83 -43.85
N ILE A 25 -25.37 -3.06 -43.48
CA ILE A 25 -26.00 -2.39 -42.35
C ILE A 25 -25.28 -2.92 -41.11
N ALA A 26 -24.25 -2.19 -40.67
CA ALA A 26 -23.73 -2.33 -39.34
C ALA A 26 -24.85 -1.91 -38.38
N VAL A 27 -25.53 -2.89 -37.77
CA VAL A 27 -26.31 -2.65 -36.55
C VAL A 27 -25.29 -2.36 -35.46
N ALA A 28 -24.88 -1.09 -35.39
CA ALA A 28 -24.31 -0.55 -34.18
C ALA A 28 -25.44 -0.59 -33.14
N ALA A 29 -25.50 -1.67 -32.36
CA ALA A 29 -26.17 -1.64 -31.08
C ALA A 29 -25.44 -0.59 -30.25
N ALA A 30 -25.95 0.65 -30.30
CA ALA A 30 -25.62 1.68 -29.36
C ALA A 30 -25.98 1.11 -27.97
N ALA A 31 -24.99 0.57 -27.28
CA ALA A 31 -25.06 0.49 -25.84
C ALA A 31 -25.25 1.93 -25.38
N SER A 32 -26.47 2.27 -24.95
CA SER A 32 -26.75 3.55 -24.32
C SER A 32 -25.70 3.78 -23.25
N PRO A 33 -25.01 4.94 -23.22
CA PRO A 33 -24.22 5.28 -22.04
C PRO A 33 -25.19 5.23 -20.87
N ALA A 34 -24.83 4.49 -19.81
CA ALA A 34 -25.55 4.55 -18.56
C ALA A 34 -25.76 6.03 -18.24
N GLN A 35 -27.02 6.47 -18.19
CA GLN A 35 -27.35 7.87 -17.99
C GLN A 35 -26.67 8.31 -16.69
N ALA A 36 -25.68 9.18 -16.80
CA ALA A 36 -25.14 9.88 -15.65
C ALA A 36 -26.31 10.65 -15.05
N THR A 37 -26.71 10.29 -13.83
CA THR A 37 -27.63 11.13 -13.05
C THR A 37 -27.00 12.51 -12.95
N PRO A 38 -27.70 13.59 -13.38
CA PRO A 38 -27.21 14.94 -13.20
C PRO A 38 -26.91 15.18 -11.72
N ALA A 39 -25.87 15.95 -11.42
CA ALA A 39 -25.61 16.39 -10.06
C ALA A 39 -26.88 17.06 -9.49
N PRO A 40 -27.21 16.85 -8.21
CA PRO A 40 -28.30 17.54 -7.55
C PRO A 40 -28.21 19.05 -7.76
N ALA A 41 -29.35 19.71 -7.95
CA ALA A 41 -29.41 21.16 -8.18
C ALA A 41 -28.72 22.00 -7.07
N ASP A 42 -28.55 21.42 -5.88
CA ASP A 42 -27.87 22.01 -4.72
C ASP A 42 -26.36 21.69 -4.62
N LEU A 43 -25.79 20.99 -5.61
CA LEU A 43 -24.35 20.67 -5.71
C LEU A 43 -23.80 20.94 -7.13
N PRO A 44 -24.01 22.14 -7.71
CA PRO A 44 -23.73 22.42 -9.11
C PRO A 44 -22.25 22.38 -9.49
N GLU A 45 -21.33 22.44 -8.52
CA GLU A 45 -19.90 22.34 -8.77
C GLU A 45 -19.41 20.92 -9.09
N TYR A 46 -20.20 19.90 -8.75
CA TYR A 46 -19.89 18.50 -9.04
C TYR A 46 -20.48 18.10 -10.39
N VAL A 47 -19.72 17.34 -11.17
CA VAL A 47 -20.10 16.90 -12.52
C VAL A 47 -20.24 15.38 -12.64
N GLY A 48 -19.81 14.64 -11.62
CA GLY A 48 -19.81 13.18 -11.58
C GLY A 48 -18.71 12.56 -12.42
N SER A 49 -18.24 11.38 -12.01
CA SER A 49 -17.10 10.69 -12.61
C SER A 49 -17.28 10.39 -14.12
N ALA A 50 -18.53 10.21 -14.59
CA ALA A 50 -18.82 9.98 -16.01
C ALA A 50 -18.41 11.16 -16.92
N ALA A 51 -18.42 12.39 -16.41
CA ALA A 51 -17.98 13.57 -17.16
C ALA A 51 -16.47 13.56 -17.43
N CYS A 52 -15.69 12.85 -16.60
CA CYS A 52 -14.24 12.74 -16.74
C CYS A 52 -13.83 11.81 -17.90
N MET A 53 -14.65 10.80 -18.21
CA MET A 53 -14.34 9.74 -19.19
C MET A 53 -14.00 10.27 -20.59
N GLY A 54 -14.59 11.40 -21.01
CA GLY A 54 -14.35 11.95 -22.35
C GLY A 54 -12.92 12.41 -22.58
N CYS A 55 -12.23 12.87 -21.53
CA CYS A 55 -10.83 13.31 -21.59
C CYS A 55 -9.86 12.32 -20.92
N HIS A 56 -10.34 11.54 -19.94
CA HIS A 56 -9.58 10.58 -19.14
C HIS A 56 -10.17 9.15 -19.27
N PRO A 57 -10.21 8.58 -20.48
CA PRO A 57 -10.88 7.30 -20.72
C PRO A 57 -10.18 6.13 -20.01
N ASP A 58 -8.84 6.16 -19.93
CA ASP A 58 -8.05 5.09 -19.34
C ASP A 58 -8.19 5.07 -17.81
N GLU A 59 -8.04 6.23 -17.17
CA GLU A 59 -8.23 6.37 -15.72
C GLU A 59 -9.66 6.05 -15.31
N TYR A 60 -10.65 6.49 -16.08
CA TYR A 60 -12.05 6.16 -15.81
C TYR A 60 -12.31 4.66 -15.91
N ALA A 61 -11.87 4.03 -17.01
CA ALA A 61 -12.06 2.61 -17.22
C ALA A 61 -11.41 1.80 -16.09
N SER A 62 -10.22 2.20 -15.67
CA SER A 62 -9.47 1.51 -14.63
C SER A 62 -10.10 1.70 -13.24
N TRP A 63 -10.43 2.96 -12.88
CA TRP A 63 -11.07 3.32 -11.62
C TRP A 63 -12.42 2.62 -11.46
N SER A 64 -13.21 2.53 -12.53
CA SER A 64 -14.57 1.95 -12.48
C SER A 64 -14.60 0.50 -11.97
N ARG A 65 -13.47 -0.22 -12.02
CA ARG A 65 -13.34 -1.60 -11.53
C ARG A 65 -12.82 -1.72 -10.10
N THR A 66 -12.44 -0.61 -9.48
CA THR A 66 -11.86 -0.57 -8.13
C THR A 66 -12.92 -0.72 -7.05
N GLY A 67 -12.49 -1.10 -5.83
CA GLY A 67 -13.37 -1.10 -4.67
C GLY A 67 -14.00 0.26 -4.36
N HIS A 68 -13.29 1.36 -4.67
CA HIS A 68 -13.80 2.73 -4.54
C HIS A 68 -15.06 2.97 -5.39
N ALA A 69 -15.00 2.66 -6.68
CA ALA A 69 -16.13 2.79 -7.60
C ALA A 69 -17.29 1.82 -7.29
N GLN A 70 -16.99 0.70 -6.61
CA GLN A 70 -17.95 -0.33 -6.23
C GLN A 70 -18.52 -0.15 -4.83
N MET A 71 -18.11 0.90 -4.10
CA MET A 71 -18.44 1.06 -2.69
C MET A 71 -19.94 1.31 -2.43
N LEU A 72 -20.61 2.06 -3.30
CA LEU A 72 -22.05 2.32 -3.21
C LEU A 72 -22.63 2.28 -4.62
N LYS A 73 -23.46 1.27 -4.91
CA LYS A 73 -24.06 1.06 -6.23
C LYS A 73 -25.57 1.27 -6.17
N PRO A 74 -26.17 2.05 -7.08
CA PRO A 74 -27.61 2.20 -7.13
C PRO A 74 -28.29 0.89 -7.54
N VAL A 75 -29.50 0.68 -7.02
CA VAL A 75 -30.40 -0.42 -7.37
C VAL A 75 -31.59 0.17 -8.11
N PHE A 76 -31.70 -0.13 -9.40
CA PHE A 76 -32.83 0.27 -10.24
C PHE A 76 -33.72 -0.92 -10.58
N LYS A 77 -33.14 -2.12 -10.62
CA LYS A 77 -33.81 -3.38 -10.96
C LYS A 77 -33.21 -4.55 -10.17
N PRO A 78 -33.93 -5.68 -10.06
CA PRO A 78 -33.45 -6.85 -9.32
C PRO A 78 -32.07 -7.38 -9.72
N SER A 79 -31.68 -7.22 -11.00
CA SER A 79 -30.37 -7.67 -11.49
C SER A 79 -29.19 -6.84 -10.97
N ASP A 80 -29.45 -5.69 -10.34
CA ASP A 80 -28.41 -4.85 -9.72
C ASP A 80 -28.05 -5.35 -8.31
N LEU A 81 -28.83 -6.31 -7.77
CA LEU A 81 -28.53 -6.96 -6.50
C LEU A 81 -27.41 -8.01 -6.66
N PRO A 82 -26.63 -8.30 -5.60
CA PRO A 82 -25.54 -9.28 -5.65
C PRO A 82 -25.96 -10.72 -6.01
N ALA A 83 -27.23 -11.06 -5.78
CA ALA A 83 -27.84 -12.34 -6.12
C ALA A 83 -29.33 -12.17 -6.41
N ASP A 84 -29.93 -13.16 -7.07
CA ASP A 84 -31.38 -13.19 -7.30
C ASP A 84 -32.17 -13.07 -5.98
N PRO A 85 -33.04 -12.05 -5.82
CA PRO A 85 -33.83 -11.86 -4.60
C PRO A 85 -34.77 -13.02 -4.30
N ALA A 86 -35.12 -13.87 -5.27
CA ALA A 86 -35.89 -15.09 -5.02
C ALA A 86 -35.16 -16.08 -4.09
N LYS A 87 -33.82 -15.99 -4.02
CA LYS A 87 -32.99 -16.79 -3.10
C LYS A 87 -33.01 -16.27 -1.67
N ALA A 88 -33.57 -15.08 -1.43
CA ALA A 88 -33.71 -14.56 -0.08
C ALA A 88 -34.85 -15.29 0.67
N PRO A 89 -34.70 -15.51 1.99
CA PRO A 89 -35.80 -15.89 2.86
C PRO A 89 -37.03 -14.98 2.65
N PRO A 90 -38.27 -15.53 2.63
CA PRO A 90 -39.48 -14.75 2.31
C PRO A 90 -39.63 -13.46 3.11
N GLU A 91 -39.25 -13.48 4.40
CA GLU A 91 -39.31 -12.36 5.33
C GLU A 91 -38.33 -11.22 5.00
N LEU A 92 -37.29 -11.49 4.20
CA LEU A 92 -36.28 -10.50 3.79
C LEU A 92 -36.56 -9.90 2.39
N ARG A 93 -37.39 -10.56 1.57
CA ARG A 93 -37.66 -10.12 0.18
C ARG A 93 -38.22 -8.71 0.10
N ALA A 94 -39.20 -8.40 0.96
CA ALA A 94 -39.80 -7.06 1.03
C ALA A 94 -38.81 -5.95 1.40
N GLN A 95 -37.66 -6.30 2.01
CA GLN A 95 -36.60 -5.33 2.25
C GLN A 95 -35.77 -5.07 1.00
N LEU A 96 -35.49 -6.10 0.20
CA LEU A 96 -34.77 -5.96 -1.06
C LEU A 96 -35.53 -5.09 -2.07
N ASP A 97 -36.87 -5.14 -2.07
CA ASP A 97 -37.73 -4.28 -2.90
C ASP A 97 -37.60 -2.78 -2.54
N ARG A 98 -37.15 -2.48 -1.32
CA ARG A 98 -36.93 -1.11 -0.82
C ARG A 98 -35.47 -0.66 -0.96
N ALA A 99 -34.59 -1.53 -1.46
CA ALA A 99 -33.18 -1.21 -1.61
C ALA A 99 -33.00 -0.17 -2.71
N LEU A 100 -32.40 0.97 -2.34
CA LEU A 100 -31.99 2.01 -3.28
C LEU A 100 -30.51 1.88 -3.63
N TYR A 101 -29.70 1.36 -2.71
CA TYR A 101 -28.27 1.17 -2.91
C TYR A 101 -27.75 -0.10 -2.26
N VAL A 102 -26.69 -0.66 -2.85
CA VAL A 102 -25.85 -1.70 -2.28
C VAL A 102 -24.51 -1.09 -1.84
N VAL A 103 -24.17 -1.27 -0.56
CA VAL A 103 -22.90 -0.85 0.03
C VAL A 103 -21.93 -2.03 0.05
N ALA A 104 -20.77 -1.85 -0.56
CA ALA A 104 -19.69 -2.84 -0.62
C ALA A 104 -20.17 -4.23 -1.09
N GLY A 105 -21.15 -4.27 -2.00
CA GLY A 105 -21.73 -5.51 -2.53
C GLY A 105 -22.48 -6.37 -1.51
N GLN A 106 -22.76 -5.86 -0.29
CA GLN A 106 -23.28 -6.68 0.80
C GLN A 106 -24.46 -6.07 1.55
N ARG A 107 -24.36 -4.80 1.97
CA ARG A 107 -25.39 -4.16 2.82
C ARG A 107 -26.31 -3.32 1.95
N PHE A 108 -27.55 -3.13 2.37
CA PHE A 108 -28.53 -2.40 1.56
C PHE A 108 -29.01 -1.14 2.30
N ILE A 109 -29.18 -0.06 1.55
CA ILE A 109 -29.72 1.21 2.05
C ILE A 109 -31.06 1.45 1.37
N GLY A 110 -32.04 1.85 2.17
CA GLY A 110 -33.32 2.37 1.70
C GLY A 110 -33.66 3.69 2.38
N ARG A 111 -34.91 4.12 2.25
CA ARG A 111 -35.44 5.29 2.98
C ARG A 111 -36.28 4.85 4.18
N SER A 112 -36.16 5.58 5.28
CA SER A 112 -37.08 5.52 6.40
C SER A 112 -38.40 6.22 6.04
N PRO A 113 -39.47 6.08 6.85
CA PRO A 113 -40.70 6.84 6.66
C PRO A 113 -40.49 8.37 6.73
N SER A 114 -39.51 8.84 7.51
CA SER A 114 -39.13 10.25 7.58
C SER A 114 -38.30 10.73 6.39
N GLY A 115 -37.95 9.82 5.47
CA GLY A 115 -37.14 10.13 4.30
C GLY A 115 -35.64 10.11 4.54
N GLU A 116 -35.13 9.64 5.69
CA GLU A 116 -33.69 9.49 5.93
C GLU A 116 -33.16 8.22 5.26
N TYR A 117 -31.90 8.24 4.79
CA TYR A 117 -31.22 7.00 4.40
C TYR A 117 -30.88 6.14 5.61
N VAL A 118 -31.34 4.90 5.59
CA VAL A 118 -31.14 3.92 6.67
C VAL A 118 -30.68 2.57 6.13
N TYR A 119 -29.94 1.84 6.95
CA TYR A 119 -29.64 0.44 6.66
C TYR A 119 -30.90 -0.40 6.70
N LEU A 120 -31.06 -1.25 5.68
CA LEU A 120 -32.09 -2.28 5.66
C LEU A 120 -31.60 -3.48 6.49
N GLY A 121 -32.53 -4.18 7.12
CA GLY A 121 -32.32 -5.40 7.90
C GLY A 121 -32.01 -6.65 7.06
N VAL A 122 -31.38 -6.49 5.90
CA VAL A 122 -30.90 -7.57 5.04
C VAL A 122 -29.43 -7.31 4.67
N VAL A 123 -28.64 -8.37 4.60
CA VAL A 123 -27.25 -8.36 4.14
C VAL A 123 -27.01 -9.58 3.25
N TYR A 124 -26.20 -9.42 2.22
CA TYR A 124 -25.72 -10.51 1.39
C TYR A 124 -24.41 -11.06 1.95
N ASP A 125 -24.39 -12.38 2.19
CA ASP A 125 -23.20 -13.13 2.58
C ASP A 125 -22.58 -13.75 1.32
N PRO A 126 -21.42 -13.25 0.84
CA PRO A 126 -20.80 -13.77 -0.36
C PRO A 126 -20.22 -15.19 -0.18
N ALA A 127 -19.86 -15.59 1.05
CA ALA A 127 -19.32 -16.92 1.31
C ALA A 127 -20.44 -17.97 1.27
N ALA A 128 -21.57 -17.68 1.92
CA ALA A 128 -22.76 -18.53 1.89
C ALA A 128 -23.59 -18.36 0.60
N LYS A 129 -23.28 -17.36 -0.23
CA LYS A 129 -24.01 -16.98 -1.45
C LYS A 129 -25.52 -16.82 -1.20
N THR A 130 -25.89 -16.22 -0.07
CA THR A 130 -27.28 -16.07 0.35
C THR A 130 -27.51 -14.78 1.15
N TYR A 131 -28.78 -14.42 1.32
CA TYR A 131 -29.22 -13.28 2.11
C TYR A 131 -29.48 -13.69 3.56
N LYS A 132 -29.10 -12.81 4.50
CA LYS A 132 -29.27 -13.02 5.95
C LYS A 132 -29.84 -11.76 6.60
N PRO A 133 -30.49 -11.89 7.78
CA PRO A 133 -30.90 -10.73 8.58
C PRO A 133 -29.69 -9.85 8.92
N TYR A 134 -29.87 -8.53 8.86
CA TYR A 134 -28.85 -7.56 9.26
C TYR A 134 -29.23 -6.87 10.56
N ALA A 135 -28.37 -6.99 11.57
CA ALA A 135 -28.64 -6.53 12.93
C ALA A 135 -28.78 -5.01 13.07
N ARG A 136 -28.24 -4.23 12.13
CA ARG A 136 -28.23 -2.75 12.16
C ARG A 136 -29.41 -2.13 11.39
N ALA A 137 -30.52 -2.86 11.28
CA ALA A 137 -31.71 -2.42 10.58
C ALA A 137 -32.22 -1.08 11.17
N GLY A 138 -32.52 -0.11 10.31
CA GLY A 138 -33.05 1.19 10.70
C GLY A 138 -32.00 2.20 11.21
N GLU A 139 -30.73 1.80 11.38
CA GLU A 139 -29.68 2.75 11.73
C GLU A 139 -29.45 3.76 10.60
N SER A 140 -29.27 5.03 10.96
CA SER A 140 -28.99 6.12 10.01
C SER A 140 -27.68 5.89 9.28
N TRP A 141 -27.75 5.82 7.95
CA TRP A 141 -26.57 5.83 7.09
C TRP A 141 -25.97 7.24 6.97
N GLU A 142 -26.84 8.25 7.01
CA GLU A 142 -26.50 9.65 6.85
C GLU A 142 -25.44 10.08 7.86
N LYS A 143 -25.69 9.93 9.16
CA LYS A 143 -24.84 10.46 10.26
C LYS A 143 -23.49 9.78 10.47
N SER A 144 -23.28 8.57 9.94
CA SER A 144 -22.05 7.82 10.18
C SER A 144 -21.31 7.30 8.94
N CYS A 145 -21.92 7.35 7.75
CA CYS A 145 -21.38 6.66 6.58
C CYS A 145 -21.41 7.50 5.31
N ALA A 146 -22.42 8.34 5.13
CA ALA A 146 -22.66 9.00 3.85
C ALA A 146 -21.50 9.87 3.36
N GLY A 147 -20.87 10.64 4.26
CA GLY A 147 -19.72 11.47 3.92
C GLY A 147 -18.49 10.71 3.40
N CYS A 148 -18.31 9.45 3.79
CA CYS A 148 -17.21 8.61 3.31
C CYS A 148 -17.60 7.67 2.18
N HIS A 149 -18.90 7.52 1.86
CA HIS A 149 -19.41 6.49 0.92
C HIS A 149 -20.15 7.12 -0.28
N SER A 150 -20.10 8.44 -0.42
CA SER A 150 -20.68 9.18 -1.53
C SER A 150 -19.81 10.40 -1.88
N VAL A 151 -20.03 10.95 -3.07
CA VAL A 151 -19.38 12.17 -3.53
C VAL A 151 -20.21 13.38 -3.13
N GLY A 152 -19.60 14.37 -2.47
CA GLY A 152 -20.27 15.65 -2.20
C GLY A 152 -21.48 15.55 -1.28
N TRP A 153 -21.45 14.68 -0.27
CA TRP A 153 -22.55 14.59 0.71
C TRP A 153 -22.82 15.95 1.38
N ASN A 154 -24.06 16.42 1.28
CA ASN A 154 -24.55 17.62 1.94
C ASN A 154 -25.47 17.23 3.10
N PRO A 155 -25.01 17.39 4.37
CA PRO A 155 -25.81 17.03 5.53
C PRO A 155 -27.05 17.92 5.73
N ALA A 156 -27.09 19.12 5.15
CA ALA A 156 -28.24 20.02 5.26
C ALA A 156 -29.41 19.59 4.35
N SER A 157 -29.12 19.05 3.17
CA SER A 157 -30.14 18.60 2.22
C SER A 157 -30.37 17.09 2.21
N GLY A 158 -29.45 16.30 2.80
CA GLY A 158 -29.51 14.84 2.77
C GLY A 158 -29.25 14.25 1.37
N ARG A 159 -28.49 14.97 0.54
CA ARG A 159 -28.19 14.64 -0.86
C ARG A 159 -26.69 14.52 -1.09
N PHE A 160 -26.32 13.80 -2.14
CA PHE A 160 -24.94 13.66 -2.62
C PHE A 160 -24.91 13.78 -4.14
N ALA A 161 -23.76 14.15 -4.69
CA ALA A 161 -23.54 14.36 -6.12
C ALA A 161 -23.47 13.06 -6.93
N GLU A 162 -22.77 12.06 -6.39
CA GLU A 162 -22.60 10.76 -7.03
C GLU A 162 -22.52 9.63 -5.97
N ALA A 163 -23.06 8.46 -6.32
CA ALA A 163 -22.98 7.28 -5.47
C ALA A 163 -21.58 6.64 -5.55
N GLY A 164 -20.99 6.36 -4.38
CA GLY A 164 -19.70 5.70 -4.27
C GLY A 164 -18.56 6.69 -4.08
N ILE A 165 -17.33 6.20 -4.20
CA ILE A 165 -16.14 7.05 -4.17
C ILE A 165 -15.74 7.36 -5.60
N GLY A 166 -16.29 8.47 -6.10
CA GLY A 166 -16.02 9.05 -7.42
C GLY A 166 -14.73 9.85 -7.49
N CYS A 167 -14.35 10.26 -8.71
CA CYS A 167 -13.16 11.07 -8.96
C CYS A 167 -13.11 12.31 -8.05
N GLU A 168 -14.25 12.97 -7.90
CA GLU A 168 -14.38 14.24 -7.17
C GLU A 168 -14.27 14.08 -5.64
N SER A 169 -14.31 12.86 -5.10
CA SER A 169 -13.97 12.60 -3.68
C SER A 169 -12.49 12.82 -3.38
N CYS A 170 -11.61 12.65 -4.37
CA CYS A 170 -10.15 12.82 -4.23
C CYS A 170 -9.61 14.04 -4.97
N HIS A 171 -10.27 14.46 -6.05
CA HIS A 171 -9.83 15.56 -6.91
C HIS A 171 -10.60 16.88 -6.67
N GLY A 172 -11.69 16.82 -5.90
CA GLY A 172 -12.60 17.94 -5.64
C GLY A 172 -13.59 18.14 -6.80
N PRO A 173 -14.46 19.17 -6.70
CA PRO A 173 -15.47 19.45 -7.72
C PRO A 173 -14.85 19.78 -9.08
N GLY A 174 -15.30 19.11 -10.15
CA GLY A 174 -14.69 19.15 -11.48
C GLY A 174 -15.28 20.16 -12.46
N ARG A 175 -16.37 20.87 -12.12
CA ARG A 175 -17.05 21.77 -13.06
C ARG A 175 -16.13 22.82 -13.67
N ASP A 176 -15.39 23.55 -12.85
CA ASP A 176 -14.55 24.65 -13.31
C ASP A 176 -13.34 24.14 -14.12
N HIS A 177 -12.85 22.95 -13.81
CA HIS A 177 -11.83 22.26 -14.60
C HIS A 177 -12.33 21.95 -16.01
N ILE A 178 -13.53 21.38 -16.14
CA ILE A 178 -14.14 21.06 -17.45
C ILE A 178 -14.45 22.34 -18.24
N LEU A 179 -15.10 23.33 -17.62
CA LEU A 179 -15.43 24.60 -18.28
C LEU A 179 -14.19 25.41 -18.67
N GLY A 180 -13.12 25.28 -17.89
CA GLY A 180 -11.79 25.80 -18.18
C GLY A 180 -11.02 25.01 -19.26
N LYS A 181 -11.67 24.07 -19.97
CA LYS A 181 -11.06 23.21 -21.01
C LYS A 181 -9.91 22.36 -20.49
N GLY A 182 -10.05 21.83 -19.28
CA GLY A 182 -9.04 20.98 -18.65
C GLY A 182 -7.98 21.76 -17.86
N ASP A 183 -8.29 22.97 -17.40
CA ASP A 183 -7.38 23.79 -16.59
C ASP A 183 -6.98 23.04 -15.31
N ARG A 184 -5.71 22.64 -15.23
CA ARG A 184 -5.16 21.86 -14.10
C ARG A 184 -5.13 22.65 -12.79
N SER A 185 -5.18 23.97 -12.83
CA SER A 185 -5.25 24.79 -11.61
C SER A 185 -6.62 24.73 -10.92
N LYS A 186 -7.63 24.17 -11.58
CA LYS A 186 -9.02 24.04 -11.11
C LYS A 186 -9.38 22.64 -10.62
N ILE A 187 -8.40 21.73 -10.54
CA ILE A 187 -8.59 20.37 -10.04
C ILE A 187 -7.41 19.99 -9.14
N VAL A 188 -7.68 19.26 -8.07
CA VAL A 188 -6.63 18.90 -7.10
C VAL A 188 -5.95 17.62 -7.52
N VAL A 189 -4.62 17.57 -7.46
CA VAL A 189 -3.85 16.33 -7.48
C VAL A 189 -2.89 16.40 -6.30
N SER A 190 -3.04 15.49 -5.33
CA SER A 190 -2.34 15.55 -4.05
C SER A 190 -1.72 14.21 -3.69
N SER A 191 -0.46 14.24 -3.25
CA SER A 191 0.23 13.13 -2.59
C SER A 191 -0.10 13.00 -1.11
N SER A 192 -0.61 14.08 -0.48
CA SER A 192 -0.87 14.08 0.95
C SER A 192 -1.82 12.95 1.36
N SER A 193 -1.44 12.29 2.45
CA SER A 193 -2.25 11.24 3.11
C SER A 193 -3.61 11.75 3.58
N ASP A 194 -3.80 13.07 3.76
CA ASP A 194 -5.10 13.66 4.12
C ASP A 194 -6.19 13.31 3.10
N THR A 195 -5.83 13.21 1.81
CA THR A 195 -6.75 12.84 0.72
C THR A 195 -7.41 11.49 0.97
N CYS A 196 -6.62 10.51 1.43
CA CYS A 196 -7.11 9.18 1.78
C CYS A 196 -7.71 9.18 3.19
N GLY A 197 -7.10 9.94 4.10
CA GLY A 197 -7.50 10.11 5.49
C GLY A 197 -8.88 10.72 5.66
N ALA A 198 -9.43 11.42 4.67
CA ALA A 198 -10.82 11.87 4.71
C ALA A 198 -11.82 10.73 4.93
N CYS A 199 -11.48 9.51 4.49
CA CYS A 199 -12.30 8.31 4.67
C CYS A 199 -11.61 7.22 5.50
N HIS A 200 -10.30 7.05 5.34
CA HIS A 200 -9.50 6.01 6.01
C HIS A 200 -9.03 6.42 7.40
N VAL A 201 -9.88 7.11 8.15
CA VAL A 201 -9.61 7.60 9.50
C VAL A 201 -10.68 7.16 10.49
N ALA A 202 -10.27 7.02 11.75
CA ALA A 202 -11.20 6.99 12.87
C ALA A 202 -11.12 8.30 13.64
N GLY A 203 -12.28 8.85 13.95
CA GLY A 203 -12.40 10.14 14.62
C GLY A 203 -13.84 10.60 14.62
N SER A 204 -14.05 11.81 15.09
CA SER A 204 -15.36 12.46 15.00
C SER A 204 -15.25 13.98 15.00
N MET A 205 -16.22 14.62 14.39
CA MET A 205 -16.56 16.01 14.67
C MET A 205 -17.11 16.14 16.10
N PRO A 206 -17.17 17.36 16.68
CA PRO A 206 -17.70 17.58 18.03
C PRO A 206 -19.16 17.14 18.20
N ASP A 207 -19.95 17.13 17.12
CA ASP A 207 -21.35 16.68 17.10
C ASP A 207 -21.51 15.15 16.99
N GLY A 208 -20.39 14.40 16.97
CA GLY A 208 -20.36 12.94 16.86
C GLY A 208 -20.34 12.41 15.42
N THR A 209 -20.39 13.27 14.40
CA THR A 209 -20.25 12.87 13.00
C THR A 209 -18.90 12.21 12.74
N ARG A 210 -18.87 11.05 12.09
CA ARG A 210 -17.66 10.20 12.00
C ARG A 210 -16.77 10.43 10.77
N TRP A 211 -16.97 11.54 10.05
CA TRP A 211 -16.15 11.96 8.92
C TRP A 211 -15.87 13.47 9.02
N PRO A 212 -14.84 13.99 8.33
CA PRO A 212 -14.47 15.41 8.40
C PRO A 212 -15.43 16.26 7.56
N VAL A 213 -16.52 16.73 8.17
CA VAL A 213 -17.50 17.59 7.51
C VAL A 213 -16.83 18.87 7.01
N GLY A 214 -17.08 19.22 5.75
CA GLY A 214 -16.54 20.43 5.12
C GLY A 214 -15.11 20.28 4.58
N TRP A 215 -14.46 19.13 4.79
CA TRP A 215 -13.19 18.84 4.13
C TRP A 215 -13.36 18.78 2.62
N LYS A 216 -12.39 19.33 1.89
CA LYS A 216 -12.25 19.18 0.44
C LYS A 216 -10.82 18.77 0.11
N PRO A 217 -10.59 18.05 -1.00
CA PRO A 217 -9.25 17.74 -1.45
C PRO A 217 -8.33 18.94 -1.49
N GLY A 218 -7.08 18.74 -1.07
CA GLY A 218 -6.08 19.81 -0.92
C GLY A 218 -6.09 20.51 0.44
N MET A 219 -7.10 20.25 1.29
CA MET A 219 -7.10 20.71 2.68
C MET A 219 -6.42 19.70 3.61
N ALA A 220 -5.75 20.19 4.64
CA ALA A 220 -5.31 19.35 5.74
C ALA A 220 -6.52 18.94 6.58
N LEU A 221 -6.56 17.71 7.11
CA LEU A 221 -7.69 17.27 7.95
C LEU A 221 -7.88 18.14 9.19
N THR A 222 -6.78 18.68 9.73
CA THR A 222 -6.75 19.59 10.89
C THR A 222 -7.39 20.95 10.62
N GLN A 223 -7.61 21.32 9.36
CA GLN A 223 -8.35 22.54 8.99
C GLN A 223 -9.86 22.36 9.19
N THR A 224 -10.31 21.15 9.49
CA THR A 224 -11.69 20.89 9.92
C THR A 224 -11.75 20.74 11.44
N GLY A 225 -12.95 20.83 12.02
CA GLY A 225 -13.17 20.50 13.43
C GLY A 225 -13.03 19.01 13.76
N PHE A 226 -12.53 18.18 12.83
CA PHE A 226 -12.47 16.73 12.98
C PHE A 226 -11.35 16.30 13.93
N GLN A 227 -11.72 15.53 14.95
CA GLN A 227 -10.78 15.00 15.93
C GLN A 227 -10.38 13.58 15.55
N VAL A 228 -9.17 13.43 15.01
CA VAL A 228 -8.59 12.11 14.69
C VAL A 228 -8.27 11.37 16.00
N LYS A 229 -8.64 10.08 16.06
CA LYS A 229 -8.23 9.22 17.17
C LYS A 229 -6.72 8.98 17.10
N ALA A 230 -6.02 9.36 18.17
CA ALA A 230 -4.58 9.24 18.25
C ALA A 230 -4.12 7.77 18.28
N VAL A 231 -2.92 7.53 17.75
CA VAL A 231 -2.17 6.28 17.84
C VAL A 231 -0.84 6.61 18.52
N ASP A 232 -0.46 5.85 19.55
CA ASP A 232 0.85 6.02 20.20
C ASP A 232 1.96 5.46 19.27
N PRO A 233 2.86 6.30 18.75
CA PRO A 233 3.94 5.85 17.88
C PRO A 233 4.96 4.96 18.59
N LYS A 234 5.01 4.94 19.93
CA LYS A 234 5.91 4.06 20.70
C LYS A 234 5.28 2.71 21.02
N GLY A 235 3.96 2.65 21.11
CA GLY A 235 3.20 1.43 21.39
C GLY A 235 3.22 0.39 20.26
N PRO A 236 2.63 -0.80 20.52
CA PRO A 236 2.38 -1.81 19.50
C PRO A 236 1.31 -1.31 18.51
N PRO A 237 1.20 -1.93 17.32
CA PRO A 237 0.07 -1.72 16.42
C PRO A 237 -1.27 -1.78 17.17
N PRO A 238 -2.23 -0.88 16.86
CA PRO A 238 -3.52 -0.88 17.51
C PRO A 238 -4.30 -2.16 17.23
N ASP A 239 -5.16 -2.55 18.17
CA ASP A 239 -6.07 -3.68 17.97
C ASP A 239 -7.02 -3.39 16.79
N PRO A 240 -7.15 -4.30 15.79
CA PRO A 240 -8.09 -4.16 14.69
C PRO A 240 -9.53 -3.86 15.14
N ALA A 241 -9.94 -4.35 16.32
CA ALA A 241 -11.26 -4.09 16.91
C ALA A 241 -11.51 -2.60 17.22
N LEU A 242 -10.47 -1.79 17.37
CA LEU A 242 -10.60 -0.34 17.58
C LEU A 242 -11.00 0.40 16.30
N HIS A 243 -10.93 -0.27 15.15
CA HIS A 243 -11.27 0.27 13.84
C HIS A 243 -10.62 1.65 13.57
N LEU A 244 -9.36 1.85 14.00
CA LEU A 244 -8.65 3.13 13.88
C LEU A 244 -8.38 3.53 12.41
N ARG A 245 -8.63 2.61 11.47
CA ARG A 245 -8.37 2.73 10.04
C ARG A 245 -6.89 3.03 9.76
N GLN A 246 -6.51 3.24 8.50
CA GLN A 246 -5.11 3.21 8.06
C GLN A 246 -4.36 4.54 8.30
N TYR A 247 -5.08 5.67 8.31
CA TYR A 247 -4.47 7.00 8.35
C TYR A 247 -3.62 7.23 9.60
N ALA A 248 -4.20 7.12 10.80
CA ALA A 248 -3.47 7.40 12.04
C ALA A 248 -2.29 6.42 12.29
N PRO A 249 -2.41 5.10 12.03
CA PRO A 249 -1.29 4.18 12.03
C PRO A 249 -0.12 4.58 11.11
N LEU A 250 -0.42 5.00 9.86
CA LEU A 250 0.61 5.45 8.92
C LEU A 250 1.30 6.72 9.42
N GLN A 251 0.53 7.68 9.91
CA GLN A 251 1.06 8.93 10.49
C GLN A 251 1.93 8.69 11.73
N ALA A 252 1.69 7.61 12.47
CA ALA A 252 2.51 7.20 13.62
C ALA A 252 3.78 6.42 13.23
N SER A 253 4.01 6.17 11.94
CA SER A 253 5.17 5.41 11.43
C SER A 253 6.28 6.31 10.90
N ALA A 254 7.48 5.75 10.73
CA ALA A 254 8.61 6.45 10.13
C ALA A 254 8.42 6.77 8.63
N HIS A 255 7.45 6.13 7.95
CA HIS A 255 7.10 6.47 6.58
C HIS A 255 6.56 7.90 6.48
N ALA A 256 5.68 8.30 7.40
CA ALA A 256 5.12 9.65 7.40
C ALA A 256 6.19 10.72 7.61
N THR A 257 7.26 10.41 8.34
CA THR A 257 8.35 11.36 8.67
C THR A 257 9.64 11.13 7.86
N ALA A 258 9.53 10.45 6.72
CA ALA A 258 10.68 10.01 5.94
C ALA A 258 11.48 11.17 5.33
N VAL A 259 10.82 12.25 4.90
CA VAL A 259 11.51 13.45 4.40
C VAL A 259 12.17 14.21 5.54
N GLU A 260 11.47 14.40 6.68
CA GLU A 260 12.00 15.14 7.82
C GLU A 260 13.24 14.47 8.39
N SER A 261 13.22 13.15 8.52
CA SER A 261 14.39 12.38 8.98
C SER A 261 15.56 12.45 8.00
N LEU A 262 15.30 12.41 6.68
CA LEU A 262 16.32 12.57 5.65
C LEU A 262 16.96 13.96 5.70
N VAL A 263 16.15 15.03 5.76
CA VAL A 263 16.65 16.41 5.83
C VAL A 263 17.43 16.65 7.12
N ALA A 264 16.93 16.15 8.25
CA ALA A 264 17.58 16.26 9.55
C ALA A 264 18.96 15.55 9.61
N SER A 265 19.23 14.58 8.71
CA SER A 265 20.52 13.90 8.65
C SER A 265 21.68 14.80 8.21
N GLY A 266 21.40 15.92 7.51
CA GLY A 266 22.42 16.79 6.94
C GLY A 266 23.16 16.21 5.72
N HIS A 267 22.76 15.03 5.23
CA HIS A 267 23.41 14.32 4.11
C HIS A 267 22.46 14.02 2.94
N ALA A 268 21.29 14.69 2.91
CA ALA A 268 20.28 14.49 1.88
C ALA A 268 20.84 14.80 0.47
N GLN A 269 20.57 13.90 -0.48
CA GLN A 269 20.88 14.07 -1.90
C GLN A 269 19.63 13.77 -2.73
N ASP A 270 19.58 14.27 -3.97
CA ASP A 270 18.42 14.07 -4.85
C ASP A 270 18.05 12.61 -5.04
N SER A 271 19.05 11.72 -5.11
CA SER A 271 18.86 10.28 -5.23
C SER A 271 18.14 9.65 -4.03
N CYS A 272 18.20 10.27 -2.84
CA CYS A 272 17.58 9.76 -1.63
C CYS A 272 16.05 9.91 -1.68
N TYR A 273 15.54 10.94 -2.35
CA TYR A 273 14.11 11.28 -2.29
C TYR A 273 13.21 10.23 -2.96
N ARG A 274 13.71 9.41 -3.90
CA ARG A 274 12.92 8.31 -4.49
C ARG A 274 12.31 7.39 -3.42
N CYS A 275 13.03 7.16 -2.33
CA CYS A 275 12.59 6.27 -1.24
C CYS A 275 12.04 7.04 -0.02
N HIS A 276 12.16 8.37 0.00
CA HIS A 276 11.82 9.20 1.15
C HIS A 276 10.67 10.17 0.92
N SER A 277 10.31 10.48 -0.33
CA SER A 277 9.18 11.33 -0.70
C SER A 277 8.29 10.62 -1.72
N THR A 278 6.97 10.71 -1.49
CA THR A 278 5.98 10.17 -2.42
C THR A 278 6.05 10.84 -3.78
N GLU A 279 6.16 12.17 -3.81
CA GLU A 279 6.22 12.97 -5.04
C GLU A 279 7.42 12.58 -5.88
N ALA A 280 8.59 12.39 -5.25
CA ALA A 280 9.79 11.94 -5.93
C ALA A 280 9.67 10.51 -6.46
N ARG A 281 9.08 9.58 -5.69
CA ARG A 281 8.77 8.21 -6.15
C ARG A 281 7.88 8.22 -7.38
N LEU A 282 6.75 8.93 -7.32
CA LEU A 282 5.78 9.03 -8.40
C LEU A 282 6.34 9.75 -9.63
N ALA A 283 7.21 10.75 -9.44
CA ALA A 283 7.91 11.39 -10.53
C ALA A 283 8.88 10.41 -11.21
N ALA A 284 9.66 9.65 -10.44
CA ALA A 284 10.57 8.63 -10.97
C ALA A 284 9.82 7.54 -11.76
N GLU A 285 8.66 7.08 -11.28
CA GLU A 285 7.79 6.12 -11.98
C GLU A 285 7.38 6.63 -13.37
N ARG A 286 7.14 7.94 -13.50
CA ARG A 286 6.80 8.59 -14.78
C ARG A 286 8.00 9.03 -15.61
N GLY A 287 9.23 8.76 -15.15
CA GLY A 287 10.46 9.28 -15.79
C GLY A 287 10.58 10.82 -15.74
N ALA A 288 9.86 11.46 -14.81
CA ALA A 288 9.87 12.90 -14.62
C ALA A 288 10.92 13.33 -13.59
N LYS A 289 11.48 14.53 -13.77
CA LYS A 289 12.32 15.16 -12.74
C LYS A 289 11.41 15.87 -11.73
N VAL A 290 11.77 15.77 -10.45
CA VAL A 290 11.12 16.52 -9.36
C VAL A 290 12.10 17.57 -8.85
N ASN A 291 11.60 18.75 -8.50
CA ASN A 291 12.37 19.67 -7.67
C ASN A 291 12.34 19.13 -6.24
N THR A 292 13.50 18.68 -5.75
CA THR A 292 13.64 18.16 -4.38
C THR A 292 13.61 19.26 -3.33
N ALA A 293 13.88 20.52 -3.73
CA ALA A 293 13.73 21.67 -2.86
C ALA A 293 12.25 21.93 -2.57
N GLY A 294 11.85 21.76 -1.31
CA GLY A 294 10.47 21.95 -0.87
C GLY A 294 9.60 20.70 -0.97
N LEU A 295 10.17 19.51 -1.04
CA LEU A 295 9.42 18.29 -0.74
C LEU A 295 9.11 18.24 0.75
N HIS A 296 7.89 17.84 1.09
CA HIS A 296 7.38 17.86 2.46
C HIS A 296 6.72 16.55 2.84
N ASP A 297 6.02 15.90 1.90
CA ASP A 297 5.38 14.63 2.20
C ASP A 297 6.42 13.52 2.24
N GLY A 298 6.41 12.76 3.35
CA GLY A 298 7.09 11.48 3.46
C GLY A 298 6.55 10.43 2.49
N ILE A 299 6.61 9.18 2.92
CA ILE A 299 5.95 8.07 2.26
C ILE A 299 4.48 8.02 2.71
N THR A 300 3.59 8.32 1.77
CA THR A 300 2.14 8.43 1.96
C THR A 300 1.40 7.23 1.35
N CYS A 301 0.08 7.21 1.45
CA CYS A 301 -0.76 6.14 0.91
C CYS A 301 -0.48 5.87 -0.58
N VAL A 302 -0.35 6.93 -1.39
CA VAL A 302 -0.21 6.77 -2.85
C VAL A 302 1.19 6.42 -3.30
N ALA A 303 2.18 6.36 -2.40
CA ALA A 303 3.47 5.73 -2.68
C ALA A 303 3.31 4.22 -2.87
N CYS A 304 2.36 3.61 -2.16
CA CYS A 304 2.11 2.17 -2.16
C CYS A 304 0.88 1.79 -2.99
N HIS A 305 -0.17 2.60 -2.96
CA HIS A 305 -1.44 2.33 -3.62
C HIS A 305 -1.65 3.23 -4.83
N ASP A 306 -2.13 2.65 -5.93
CA ASP A 306 -2.60 3.42 -7.07
C ASP A 306 -4.13 3.61 -6.98
N PRO A 307 -4.63 4.85 -6.80
CA PRO A 307 -6.06 5.08 -6.62
C PRO A 307 -6.89 4.80 -7.88
N HIS A 308 -6.29 4.81 -9.07
CA HIS A 308 -6.97 4.62 -10.34
C HIS A 308 -6.93 3.17 -10.81
N ALA A 309 -5.79 2.48 -10.68
CA ALA A 309 -5.73 1.05 -10.94
C ALA A 309 -4.46 0.37 -10.51
N SER A 310 -4.63 -0.89 -10.10
CA SER A 310 -3.58 -1.87 -10.16
C SER A 310 -4.14 -3.26 -10.48
N ARG A 311 -3.27 -4.12 -11.01
CA ARG A 311 -3.50 -5.57 -11.14
C ARG A 311 -3.22 -6.33 -9.84
N HIS A 312 -2.59 -5.68 -8.87
CA HIS A 312 -2.25 -6.26 -7.58
C HIS A 312 -3.38 -6.02 -6.58
N GLU A 313 -3.57 -6.97 -5.66
CA GLU A 313 -4.57 -6.87 -4.60
C GLU A 313 -4.41 -5.57 -3.81
N ALA A 314 -5.51 -5.05 -3.26
CA ALA A 314 -5.54 -3.78 -2.52
C ALA A 314 -5.00 -2.56 -3.30
N GLN A 315 -5.02 -2.62 -4.63
CA GLN A 315 -4.52 -1.57 -5.51
C GLN A 315 -3.03 -1.25 -5.33
N LEU A 316 -2.21 -2.21 -4.92
CA LEU A 316 -0.77 -1.99 -4.71
C LEU A 316 -0.04 -1.69 -6.03
N ARG A 317 0.90 -0.74 -6.05
CA ARG A 317 1.65 -0.39 -7.29
C ARG A 317 2.51 -1.54 -7.83
N GLU A 318 2.93 -2.43 -6.94
CA GLU A 318 3.80 -3.58 -7.24
C GLU A 318 3.28 -4.84 -6.55
N GLU A 319 3.94 -5.97 -6.79
CA GLU A 319 3.75 -7.17 -5.96
C GLU A 319 4.11 -6.83 -4.51
N GLN A 320 3.37 -7.38 -3.54
CA GLN A 320 3.41 -6.94 -2.15
C GLN A 320 4.82 -6.98 -1.53
N ASN A 321 5.60 -8.02 -1.81
CA ASN A 321 6.94 -8.16 -1.25
C ASN A 321 7.93 -7.23 -1.95
N GLU A 322 7.87 -7.16 -3.29
CA GLU A 322 8.73 -6.27 -4.07
C GLU A 322 8.45 -4.80 -3.77
N LEU A 323 7.21 -4.41 -3.47
CA LEU A 323 6.87 -3.05 -3.04
C LEU A 323 7.67 -2.59 -1.82
N CYS A 324 7.87 -3.48 -0.84
CA CYS A 324 8.70 -3.18 0.32
C CYS A 324 10.18 -3.12 -0.07
N MET A 325 10.62 -4.07 -0.89
CA MET A 325 12.03 -4.22 -1.28
C MET A 325 12.51 -3.15 -2.26
N ASP A 326 11.62 -2.45 -2.98
CA ASP A 326 12.00 -1.35 -3.88
C ASP A 326 12.69 -0.20 -3.11
N CYS A 327 12.33 -0.01 -1.83
CA CYS A 327 12.98 0.94 -0.93
C CYS A 327 13.90 0.26 0.11
N HIS A 328 13.47 -0.86 0.70
CA HIS A 328 14.22 -1.54 1.77
C HIS A 328 15.26 -2.53 1.24
N ASN A 329 16.18 -2.03 0.43
CA ASN A 329 17.32 -2.76 -0.13
C ASN A 329 18.63 -2.02 0.12
N GLY A 330 19.74 -2.76 0.10
CA GLY A 330 21.10 -2.22 0.24
C GLY A 330 21.66 -1.58 -1.02
N SER A 331 20.85 -1.43 -2.07
CA SER A 331 21.26 -1.02 -3.42
C SER A 331 22.40 -1.88 -3.98
N ILE A 332 22.40 -3.17 -3.63
CA ILE A 332 23.40 -4.13 -4.12
C ILE A 332 22.86 -4.73 -5.42
N PRO A 333 23.55 -4.55 -6.56
CA PRO A 333 23.07 -5.11 -7.82
C PRO A 333 22.95 -6.64 -7.76
N ALA A 334 21.96 -7.18 -8.48
CA ALA A 334 21.74 -8.62 -8.56
C ALA A 334 23.03 -9.35 -8.99
N GLY A 335 23.37 -10.43 -8.28
CA GLY A 335 24.58 -11.21 -8.52
C GLY A 335 25.89 -10.57 -8.04
N GLN A 336 25.84 -9.39 -7.40
CA GLN A 336 27.00 -8.72 -6.81
C GLN A 336 26.97 -8.79 -5.28
N THR A 337 28.08 -8.39 -4.65
CA THR A 337 28.16 -8.22 -3.20
C THR A 337 28.36 -6.76 -2.86
N ALA A 338 28.09 -6.42 -1.59
CA ALA A 338 28.45 -5.12 -1.04
C ALA A 338 29.94 -4.80 -1.30
N ARG A 339 30.25 -3.52 -1.45
CA ARG A 339 31.62 -3.06 -1.69
C ARG A 339 32.43 -3.13 -0.39
N PRO A 340 33.60 -3.79 -0.35
CA PRO A 340 34.45 -3.77 0.85
C PRO A 340 34.77 -2.34 1.33
N GLY A 341 34.67 -2.11 2.63
CA GLY A 341 34.89 -0.80 3.26
C GLY A 341 33.70 0.14 3.23
N SER A 342 32.62 -0.21 2.51
CA SER A 342 31.37 0.56 2.54
C SER A 342 30.52 0.20 3.76
N VAL A 343 29.68 1.15 4.17
CA VAL A 343 28.58 0.90 5.12
C VAL A 343 27.35 0.56 4.30
N VAL A 344 26.75 -0.59 4.58
CA VAL A 344 25.50 -0.99 3.94
C VAL A 344 24.33 -0.38 4.72
N HIS A 345 23.39 0.24 4.02
CA HIS A 345 22.18 0.82 4.59
C HIS A 345 20.98 -0.07 4.28
N HIS A 346 20.18 -0.40 5.30
CA HIS A 346 18.91 -1.12 5.19
C HIS A 346 18.86 -2.28 4.15
N PRO A 347 19.76 -3.29 4.22
CA PRO A 347 19.80 -4.43 3.30
C PRO A 347 18.74 -5.50 3.62
N MET A 348 17.52 -5.11 3.98
CA MET A 348 16.49 -6.06 4.40
C MET A 348 16.12 -7.02 3.27
N ALA A 349 16.00 -6.52 2.03
CA ALA A 349 15.76 -7.35 0.85
C ALA A 349 16.86 -8.41 0.67
N GLU A 350 18.12 -8.00 0.69
CA GLU A 350 19.27 -8.88 0.51
C GLU A 350 19.44 -9.87 1.67
N MET A 351 19.22 -9.44 2.92
CA MET A 351 19.25 -10.32 4.09
C MET A 351 18.16 -11.40 3.98
N PHE A 352 16.92 -11.00 3.67
CA PHE A 352 15.78 -11.92 3.59
C PHE A 352 15.94 -12.91 2.43
N LYS A 353 16.42 -12.44 1.27
CA LYS A 353 16.77 -13.25 0.10
C LYS A 353 18.07 -14.06 0.29
N GLY A 354 18.89 -13.72 1.29
CA GLY A 354 20.14 -14.42 1.62
C GLY A 354 21.24 -14.23 0.59
N VAL A 355 21.42 -13.00 0.11
CA VAL A 355 22.37 -12.61 -0.94
C VAL A 355 23.11 -11.31 -0.58
N GLY A 356 24.08 -10.90 -1.39
CA GLY A 356 24.70 -9.57 -1.31
C GLY A 356 25.82 -9.39 -0.28
N ALA A 357 25.97 -10.25 0.72
CA ALA A 357 27.09 -10.15 1.65
C ALA A 357 28.41 -10.68 1.06
N ILE A 358 29.53 -10.13 1.50
CA ILE A 358 30.85 -10.50 0.96
C ILE A 358 31.28 -11.86 1.52
N GLY A 359 31.74 -12.76 0.64
CA GLY A 359 32.39 -14.01 1.02
C GLY A 359 31.45 -15.11 1.55
N VAL A 360 30.13 -14.96 1.36
CA VAL A 360 29.16 -16.05 1.59
C VAL A 360 28.77 -16.65 0.24
N PRO A 361 29.10 -17.92 -0.03
CA PRO A 361 28.85 -18.53 -1.33
C PRO A 361 27.38 -18.90 -1.52
N GLY A 362 26.86 -18.66 -2.73
CA GLY A 362 25.51 -19.03 -3.15
C GLY A 362 24.40 -18.22 -2.47
N GLU A 363 23.17 -18.54 -2.84
CA GLU A 363 21.98 -18.00 -2.18
C GLU A 363 21.67 -18.82 -0.93
N SER A 364 21.31 -18.14 0.16
CA SER A 364 20.90 -18.77 1.42
C SER A 364 19.64 -18.10 1.95
N PRO A 365 18.52 -18.13 1.19
CA PRO A 365 17.29 -17.43 1.56
C PRO A 365 16.79 -17.89 2.93
N SER A 366 16.09 -17.00 3.63
CA SER A 366 15.50 -17.38 4.90
C SER A 366 14.43 -18.47 4.67
N PRO A 367 14.19 -19.35 5.65
CA PRO A 367 13.10 -20.33 5.54
C PRO A 367 11.75 -19.67 5.24
N HIS A 368 11.48 -18.51 5.84
CA HIS A 368 10.27 -17.74 5.59
C HIS A 368 10.18 -17.25 4.14
N ASN A 369 11.27 -16.70 3.59
CA ASN A 369 11.31 -16.29 2.18
C ASN A 369 11.11 -17.48 1.23
N ALA A 370 11.78 -18.61 1.51
CA ALA A 370 11.65 -19.83 0.71
C ALA A 370 10.23 -20.43 0.75
N MET A 371 9.46 -20.15 1.81
CA MET A 371 8.06 -20.56 1.94
C MET A 371 7.06 -19.52 1.40
N GLY A 372 7.54 -18.42 0.80
CA GLY A 372 6.68 -17.36 0.24
C GLY A 372 6.08 -16.40 1.28
N VAL A 373 6.63 -16.35 2.48
CA VAL A 373 6.24 -15.34 3.49
C VAL A 373 6.78 -13.98 3.06
N THR A 374 5.93 -12.96 3.08
CA THR A 374 6.25 -11.60 2.65
C THR A 374 6.57 -10.69 3.83
N CYS A 375 7.18 -9.51 3.58
CA CYS A 375 7.39 -8.49 4.59
C CYS A 375 6.08 -8.13 5.34
N ALA A 376 4.98 -7.94 4.60
CA ALA A 376 3.68 -7.57 5.14
C ALA A 376 3.11 -8.64 6.09
N SER A 377 3.50 -9.91 5.92
CA SER A 377 3.04 -11.02 6.78
C SER A 377 3.45 -10.84 8.24
N CYS A 378 4.59 -10.17 8.51
CA CYS A 378 5.07 -9.88 9.86
C CYS A 378 4.89 -8.41 10.27
N HIS A 379 5.12 -7.48 9.33
CA HIS A 379 5.10 -6.05 9.62
C HIS A 379 3.68 -5.45 9.57
N MET A 380 2.77 -6.06 8.82
CA MET A 380 1.41 -5.57 8.60
C MET A 380 0.36 -6.60 9.06
N THR A 381 0.67 -7.38 10.11
CA THR A 381 -0.28 -8.31 10.75
C THR A 381 -1.64 -7.63 10.97
N ASP A 382 -2.71 -8.33 10.60
CA ASP A 382 -4.10 -7.85 10.57
C ASP A 382 -4.32 -6.56 9.76
N GLY A 383 -3.46 -6.29 8.77
CA GLY A 383 -3.52 -5.11 7.92
C GLY A 383 -3.09 -3.82 8.62
N ASN A 384 -2.33 -3.91 9.71
CA ASN A 384 -1.85 -2.71 10.40
C ASN A 384 -0.90 -1.90 9.49
N HIS A 385 -0.99 -0.58 9.57
CA HIS A 385 -0.14 0.35 8.82
C HIS A 385 0.84 1.11 9.73
N MET A 386 1.15 0.54 10.91
CA MET A 386 2.30 1.00 11.73
C MET A 386 3.60 0.31 11.33
N PHE A 387 3.51 -0.77 10.55
CA PHE A 387 4.65 -1.57 10.05
C PHE A 387 5.50 -2.21 11.17
N LYS A 388 4.96 -2.26 12.39
CA LYS A 388 5.62 -2.86 13.55
C LYS A 388 5.17 -4.31 13.71
N VAL A 389 6.14 -5.17 13.97
CA VAL A 389 5.89 -6.55 14.38
C VAL A 389 5.26 -6.56 15.77
N ILE A 390 4.12 -7.24 15.90
CA ILE A 390 3.47 -7.55 17.18
C ILE A 390 4.17 -8.77 17.76
N LYS A 391 4.91 -8.60 18.86
CA LYS A 391 5.65 -9.68 19.52
C LYS A 391 4.71 -10.55 20.37
N PRO A 392 5.00 -11.86 20.54
CA PRO A 392 4.22 -12.73 21.42
C PRO A 392 4.05 -12.19 22.84
N ALA A 393 5.14 -11.63 23.42
CA ALA A 393 5.10 -11.06 24.77
C ALA A 393 4.18 -9.82 24.90
N GLU A 394 3.93 -9.07 23.82
CA GLU A 394 3.09 -7.86 23.83
C GLU A 394 1.59 -8.18 23.87
N VAL A 395 1.23 -9.40 23.47
CA VAL A 395 -0.17 -9.86 23.41
C VAL A 395 -0.45 -11.02 24.39
N ALA A 396 0.54 -11.39 25.20
CA ALA A 396 0.39 -12.41 26.23
C ALA A 396 -0.76 -12.05 27.18
N GLY A 397 -1.67 -13.01 27.42
CA GLY A 397 -2.86 -12.79 28.26
C GLY A 397 -3.97 -11.96 27.59
N THR A 398 -3.85 -11.64 26.30
CA THR A 398 -4.90 -10.99 25.52
C THR A 398 -5.47 -11.95 24.45
N ASN A 399 -6.62 -11.61 23.87
CA ASN A 399 -7.16 -12.35 22.72
C ASN A 399 -6.52 -11.94 21.38
N ARG A 400 -5.51 -11.07 21.39
CA ARG A 400 -4.86 -10.57 20.17
C ARG A 400 -3.85 -11.58 19.64
N LYS A 401 -3.77 -11.67 18.31
CA LYS A 401 -2.77 -12.49 17.63
C LYS A 401 -1.46 -11.75 17.51
N ASP A 402 -0.35 -12.43 17.82
CA ASP A 402 0.98 -11.94 17.47
C ASP A 402 1.26 -12.15 15.97
N SER A 403 2.36 -11.57 15.47
CA SER A 403 2.70 -11.61 14.03
C SER A 403 3.17 -12.97 13.54
N CYS A 404 3.30 -13.95 14.44
CA CYS A 404 3.82 -15.28 14.14
C CYS A 404 2.69 -16.33 14.19
N VAL A 405 1.72 -16.17 15.10
CA VAL A 405 0.71 -17.20 15.40
C VAL A 405 -0.22 -17.52 14.24
N ALA A 406 -0.38 -16.61 13.27
CA ALA A 406 -1.17 -16.87 12.06
C ALA A 406 -0.66 -18.10 11.30
N CYS A 407 0.66 -18.30 11.25
CA CYS A 407 1.31 -19.44 10.59
C CYS A 407 1.82 -20.49 11.60
N HIS A 408 2.27 -20.06 12.78
CA HIS A 408 2.79 -20.94 13.85
C HIS A 408 1.74 -21.26 14.90
N GLN A 409 0.61 -21.80 14.45
CA GLN A 409 -0.56 -22.09 15.29
C GLN A 409 -0.32 -23.20 16.32
N THR A 410 0.66 -24.08 16.06
CA THR A 410 0.97 -25.24 16.90
C THR A 410 1.97 -24.94 18.02
N SER A 411 2.64 -23.79 17.99
CA SER A 411 3.54 -23.37 19.07
C SER A 411 2.81 -22.49 20.07
N ILE A 412 3.29 -22.45 21.32
CA ILE A 412 2.83 -21.49 22.33
C ILE A 412 3.62 -20.16 22.23
N PRO A 413 3.06 -19.02 22.67
CA PRO A 413 3.73 -17.70 22.62
C PRO A 413 5.14 -17.70 23.21
N GLU A 414 5.36 -18.41 24.32
CA GLU A 414 6.63 -18.48 25.04
C GLU A 414 7.73 -19.12 24.20
N VAL A 415 7.39 -20.18 23.44
CA VAL A 415 8.33 -20.82 22.52
C VAL A 415 8.70 -19.87 21.39
N ARG A 416 7.73 -19.16 20.81
CA ARG A 416 8.00 -18.18 19.74
C ARG A 416 8.90 -17.05 20.24
N GLN A 417 8.61 -16.52 21.43
CA GLN A 417 9.45 -15.48 22.05
C GLN A 417 10.86 -15.99 22.33
N ALA A 418 11.02 -17.23 22.82
CA ALA A 418 12.33 -17.82 23.08
C ALA A 418 13.19 -17.94 21.81
N TYR A 419 12.60 -18.30 20.66
CA TYR A 419 13.32 -18.32 19.38
C TYR A 419 13.75 -16.91 18.94
N LEU A 420 12.87 -15.91 19.06
CA LEU A 420 13.20 -14.52 18.77
C LEU A 420 14.38 -14.05 19.64
N ASP A 421 14.30 -14.29 20.94
CA ASP A 421 15.34 -13.88 21.89
C ASP A 421 16.66 -14.59 21.61
N MET A 422 16.62 -15.89 21.31
CA MET A 422 17.80 -16.69 20.96
C MET A 422 18.51 -16.11 19.72
N TRP A 423 17.78 -15.88 18.63
CA TRP A 423 18.34 -15.32 17.41
C TRP A 423 18.93 -13.94 17.65
N GLN A 424 18.13 -13.03 18.24
CA GLN A 424 18.53 -11.65 18.44
C GLN A 424 19.72 -11.52 19.38
N ASN A 425 19.73 -12.25 20.50
CA ASN A 425 20.84 -12.19 21.46
C ASN A 425 22.13 -12.76 20.86
N THR A 426 22.04 -13.85 20.11
CA THR A 426 23.21 -14.46 19.44
C THR A 426 23.82 -13.51 18.42
N VAL A 427 23.00 -12.91 17.55
CA VAL A 427 23.50 -11.99 16.52
C VAL A 427 24.04 -10.70 17.15
N LYS A 428 23.34 -10.10 18.13
CA LYS A 428 23.82 -8.90 18.83
C LYS A 428 25.16 -9.15 19.52
N ALA A 429 25.32 -10.27 20.22
CA ALA A 429 26.56 -10.61 20.90
C ALA A 429 27.73 -10.76 19.92
N LYS A 430 27.51 -11.43 18.77
CA LYS A 430 28.54 -11.55 17.72
C LYS A 430 28.90 -10.20 17.10
N VAL A 431 27.91 -9.36 16.79
CA VAL A 431 28.15 -7.99 16.27
C VAL A 431 28.98 -7.18 17.27
N ALA A 432 28.59 -7.15 18.55
CA ALA A 432 29.32 -6.39 19.57
C ALA A 432 30.78 -6.85 19.74
N ALA A 433 31.02 -8.17 19.69
CA ALA A 433 32.38 -8.72 19.75
C ALA A 433 33.22 -8.31 18.52
N LEU A 434 32.63 -8.36 17.33
CA LEU A 434 33.31 -7.97 16.09
C LEU A 434 33.55 -6.46 16.00
N GLU A 435 32.64 -5.63 16.50
CA GLU A 435 32.85 -4.18 16.59
C GLU A 435 34.04 -3.82 17.48
N LYS A 436 34.21 -4.53 18.61
CA LYS A 436 35.40 -4.38 19.47
C LYS A 436 36.68 -4.79 18.73
N GLN A 437 36.65 -5.88 17.99
CA GLN A 437 37.79 -6.32 17.17
C GLN A 437 38.10 -5.32 16.04
N LEU A 438 37.08 -4.76 15.37
CA LEU A 438 37.25 -3.72 14.35
C LEU A 438 37.93 -2.48 14.93
N ALA A 439 37.52 -2.02 16.12
CA ALA A 439 38.18 -0.90 16.80
C ALA A 439 39.66 -1.19 17.12
N GLN A 440 39.99 -2.42 17.52
CA GLN A 440 41.38 -2.85 17.72
C GLN A 440 42.17 -2.89 16.40
N ALA A 441 41.54 -3.35 15.32
CA ALA A 441 42.15 -3.36 14.00
C ALA A 441 42.44 -1.94 13.50
N ASP A 442 41.51 -1.00 13.72
CA ASP A 442 41.66 0.42 13.38
C ASP A 442 42.82 1.07 14.14
N ALA A 443 42.94 0.80 15.44
CA ALA A 443 44.08 1.27 16.23
C ALA A 443 45.42 0.73 15.68
N ARG A 444 45.46 -0.54 15.26
CA ARG A 444 46.67 -1.18 14.72
C ARG A 444 47.04 -0.64 13.34
N LEU A 445 46.05 -0.43 12.46
CA LEU A 445 46.23 0.21 11.16
C LEU A 445 46.76 1.65 11.32
N LYS A 446 46.22 2.41 12.27
CA LYS A 446 46.69 3.77 12.58
C LYS A 446 48.12 3.79 13.12
N ALA A 447 48.48 2.84 13.97
CA ALA A 447 49.82 2.74 14.54
C ALA A 447 50.88 2.24 13.55
N ARG A 448 50.47 1.54 12.48
CA ARG A 448 51.36 0.90 11.50
C ARG A 448 50.92 1.20 10.06
N PRO A 449 51.21 2.41 9.55
CA PRO A 449 50.77 2.84 8.21
C PRO A 449 51.35 2.00 7.05
N GLY A 450 52.40 1.19 7.29
CA GLY A 450 52.98 0.28 6.31
C GLY A 450 52.34 -1.12 6.25
N ILE A 451 51.21 -1.36 6.93
CA ILE A 451 50.49 -2.64 6.81
C ILE A 451 50.04 -2.85 5.36
N ALA A 452 50.24 -4.08 4.87
CA ALA A 452 49.95 -4.44 3.48
C ALA A 452 48.47 -4.24 3.12
N ALA A 453 48.21 -3.84 1.88
CA ALA A 453 46.89 -3.44 1.41
C ALA A 453 45.87 -4.60 1.45
N ASP A 454 46.32 -5.84 1.25
CA ASP A 454 45.51 -7.05 1.36
C ASP A 454 45.02 -7.28 2.80
N LEU A 455 45.85 -6.99 3.81
CA LEU A 455 45.46 -7.07 5.21
C LEU A 455 44.45 -5.98 5.57
N LYS A 456 44.63 -4.76 5.04
CA LYS A 456 43.61 -3.70 5.17
C LYS A 456 42.28 -4.12 4.53
N ALA A 457 42.32 -4.73 3.35
CA ALA A 457 41.12 -5.20 2.65
C ALA A 457 40.32 -6.23 3.47
N LYS A 458 40.98 -7.08 4.28
CA LYS A 458 40.30 -7.99 5.22
C LYS A 458 39.49 -7.24 6.27
N VAL A 459 40.05 -6.17 6.84
CA VAL A 459 39.33 -5.31 7.81
C VAL A 459 38.14 -4.62 7.14
N ASP A 460 38.30 -4.16 5.90
CA ASP A 460 37.25 -3.54 5.11
C ASP A 460 36.09 -4.52 4.81
N VAL A 461 36.39 -5.78 4.48
CA VAL A 461 35.39 -6.84 4.32
C VAL A 461 34.64 -7.09 5.63
N ALA A 462 35.38 -7.22 6.74
CA ALA A 462 34.77 -7.46 8.05
C ALA A 462 33.86 -6.31 8.47
N ARG A 463 34.28 -5.05 8.25
CA ARG A 463 33.49 -3.86 8.54
C ARG A 463 32.19 -3.84 7.75
N THR A 464 32.26 -4.07 6.44
CA THR A 464 31.07 -4.09 5.57
C THR A 464 30.11 -5.19 5.97
N ASN A 465 30.58 -6.41 6.24
CA ASN A 465 29.72 -7.53 6.66
C ASN A 465 29.08 -7.28 8.05
N VAL A 466 29.81 -6.71 9.00
CA VAL A 466 29.22 -6.29 10.30
C VAL A 466 28.14 -5.23 10.07
N SER A 467 28.39 -4.24 9.22
CA SER A 467 27.40 -3.21 8.87
C SER A 467 26.18 -3.80 8.16
N PHE A 468 26.35 -4.79 7.28
CA PHE A 468 25.26 -5.46 6.57
C PHE A 468 24.28 -6.09 7.55
N VAL A 469 24.77 -6.85 8.54
CA VAL A 469 23.91 -7.50 9.54
C VAL A 469 23.31 -6.50 10.52
N LYS A 470 24.07 -5.48 10.91
CA LYS A 470 23.61 -4.46 11.86
C LYS A 470 22.51 -3.57 11.25
N SER A 471 22.70 -3.13 10.01
CA SER A 471 21.79 -2.23 9.30
C SER A 471 20.51 -2.91 8.81
N ASP A 472 20.49 -4.23 8.69
CA ASP A 472 19.26 -5.02 8.51
C ASP A 472 18.29 -4.84 9.70
N GLY A 473 18.83 -4.60 10.91
CA GLY A 473 18.04 -4.20 12.08
C GLY A 473 17.15 -5.28 12.69
N SER A 474 16.94 -6.43 12.02
CA SER A 474 16.14 -7.54 12.55
C SER A 474 16.87 -8.35 13.61
N TRP A 475 18.21 -8.21 13.66
CA TRP A 475 19.12 -9.01 14.48
C TRP A 475 18.98 -10.52 14.22
N GLY A 476 18.89 -10.89 12.95
CA GLY A 476 18.82 -12.28 12.51
C GLY A 476 17.40 -12.84 12.37
N VAL A 477 16.36 -12.09 12.70
CA VAL A 477 14.97 -12.56 12.51
C VAL A 477 14.64 -12.66 11.01
N HIS A 478 15.14 -11.76 10.18
CA HIS A 478 14.95 -11.85 8.72
C HIS A 478 15.64 -13.09 8.15
N ASN A 479 16.84 -13.43 8.62
CA ASN A 479 17.58 -14.62 8.19
C ASN A 479 18.73 -14.97 9.16
N PHE A 480 18.45 -15.85 10.13
CA PHE A 480 19.40 -16.15 11.21
C PHE A 480 20.65 -16.85 10.68
N ASP A 481 20.47 -17.89 9.86
CA ASP A 481 21.57 -18.68 9.31
C ASP A 481 22.48 -17.83 8.44
N TYR A 482 21.90 -16.98 7.58
CA TYR A 482 22.70 -16.07 6.75
C TYR A 482 23.44 -15.04 7.60
N ALA A 483 22.79 -14.40 8.57
CA ALA A 483 23.45 -13.45 9.47
C ALA A 483 24.65 -14.09 10.18
N VAL A 484 24.52 -15.31 10.69
CA VAL A 484 25.63 -16.05 11.33
C VAL A 484 26.76 -16.34 10.34
N LYS A 485 26.45 -16.76 9.10
CA LYS A 485 27.46 -16.98 8.05
C LYS A 485 28.22 -15.70 7.71
N VAL A 486 27.51 -14.58 7.54
CA VAL A 486 28.09 -13.26 7.22
C VAL A 486 29.04 -12.80 8.32
N LEU A 487 28.63 -12.89 9.59
CA LEU A 487 29.48 -12.56 10.72
C LEU A 487 30.67 -13.52 10.86
N GLY A 488 30.50 -14.79 10.51
CA GLY A 488 31.60 -15.76 10.45
C GLY A 488 32.67 -15.40 9.42
N VAL A 489 32.28 -14.80 8.27
CA VAL A 489 33.26 -14.26 7.31
C VAL A 489 34.01 -13.08 7.91
N ALA A 490 33.33 -12.17 8.60
CA ALA A 490 33.96 -11.03 9.26
C ALA A 490 34.97 -11.48 10.33
N GLU A 491 34.59 -12.45 11.16
CA GLU A 491 35.44 -13.04 12.20
C GLU A 491 36.72 -13.66 11.60
N ARG A 492 36.60 -14.47 10.53
CA ARG A 492 37.76 -15.06 9.86
C ARG A 492 38.73 -14.00 9.33
N ASN A 493 38.21 -12.97 8.67
CA ASN A 493 39.03 -11.88 8.13
C ASN A 493 39.79 -11.11 9.24
N LEU A 494 39.13 -10.84 10.37
CA LEU A 494 39.78 -10.18 11.50
C LEU A 494 40.82 -11.08 12.17
N ASN A 495 40.55 -12.37 12.32
CA ASN A 495 41.51 -13.33 12.86
C ASN A 495 42.78 -13.42 12.00
N GLU A 496 42.62 -13.49 10.67
CA GLU A 496 43.75 -13.47 9.72
C GLU A 496 44.53 -12.15 9.80
N PHE A 497 43.83 -11.01 9.87
CA PHE A 497 44.45 -9.70 10.05
C PHE A 497 45.30 -9.66 11.34
N PHE A 498 44.75 -10.07 12.48
CA PHE A 498 45.48 -10.06 13.74
C PHE A 498 46.63 -11.07 13.74
N ALA A 499 46.47 -12.26 13.15
CA ALA A 499 47.55 -13.24 13.06
C ALA A 499 48.73 -12.71 12.25
N ALA A 500 48.48 -12.08 11.09
CA ALA A 500 49.51 -11.55 10.21
C ALA A 500 50.17 -10.26 10.73
N THR A 501 49.50 -9.55 11.64
CA THR A 501 50.00 -8.28 12.16
C THR A 501 50.57 -8.36 13.56
N ARG A 502 50.54 -9.52 14.22
CA ARG A 502 50.95 -9.73 15.63
C ARG A 502 52.27 -9.08 16.02
#